data_AF-A0A1Q3TPH9-F1
#
_entry.id   AF-A0A1Q3TPH9-F1
#
_cell.length_a   1.000
_cell.length_b   1.000
_cell.length_c   1.000
_cell.angle_alpha   90.00
_cell.angle_beta   90.00
_cell.angle_gamma   90.00
#
_symmetry.space_group_name_H-M   'P 1'
#
loop_
_entity.id
_entity.type
_entity.pdbx_description
1 polymer ?
#
loop_
_entity_poly.entity_id
_entity_poly.type
_entity_poly.pdbx_seq_one_letter_code
_entity_poly.pdbx_strand_id
1 'polypeptide(L)'
;MTNTNYPSATPQNQPPQNRGNRNLLIGILAAALLGTWGYLLWDKNNSGEKLQVAQTQSDSYMTQRDSLKLMYDEAEMRLDSITGANNNLQGEKTALQKDIDAKKSEIRSILSKKNASDAELARARTLISELNDKIGSLEQEVSRLTGENQELTANNTQLTTEKQTLEQNLQTSSAEKEALSQTVDVGSTFSASNIQITPINEKKNGKEKVSTTAKRVDKLVVSFDVENRIAKSGPADMYIMVTAPDGKVVSDPSLGSGTLTTRADGDKPFTTKVPVEYEQGTRKAVQFPIRQEDFQRGDYKIEIYHNGFKIGEGTRTLKKGGLFG
;
A
#
# COMPACT_ATOMS: atom_id res chain seq x y z
N MET A 1 151.41 0.26 -53.34
CA MET A 1 151.52 1.46 -52.49
C MET A 1 150.08 1.92 -52.21
N THR A 2 149.49 1.68 -51.03
CA THR A 2 149.53 2.51 -49.77
C THR A 2 148.84 3.88 -49.97
N ASN A 3 148.12 4.51 -49.04
CA ASN A 3 147.83 4.27 -47.63
C ASN A 3 146.65 5.16 -47.18
N THR A 4 146.18 4.82 -45.98
CA THR A 4 145.26 5.43 -45.00
C THR A 4 145.28 6.96 -44.77
N ASN A 5 144.17 7.48 -44.21
CA ASN A 5 144.05 7.99 -42.83
C ASN A 5 143.30 9.34 -42.66
N TYR A 6 142.56 9.43 -41.54
CA TYR A 6 141.87 10.58 -40.95
C TYR A 6 142.85 11.70 -40.49
N PRO A 7 142.41 12.94 -40.14
CA PRO A 7 141.97 13.28 -38.75
C PRO A 7 140.97 14.45 -38.54
N SER A 8 140.26 14.36 -37.40
CA SER A 8 139.87 15.30 -36.31
C SER A 8 139.66 16.84 -36.45
N ALA A 9 138.51 17.28 -35.87
CA ALA A 9 138.23 18.38 -34.89
C ALA A 9 138.23 19.90 -35.25
N THR A 10 137.10 20.60 -34.99
CA THR A 10 136.94 21.89 -34.21
C THR A 10 135.46 22.42 -34.17
N PRO A 11 135.07 23.35 -33.24
CA PRO A 11 133.68 23.58 -32.78
C PRO A 11 132.94 24.87 -33.24
N GLN A 12 131.62 24.88 -32.96
CA GLN A 12 130.62 25.99 -32.78
C GLN A 12 130.14 26.84 -33.98
N ASN A 13 128.81 26.82 -34.26
CA ASN A 13 127.89 27.97 -34.10
C ASN A 13 126.40 27.66 -34.46
N GLN A 14 125.45 28.33 -33.78
CA GLN A 14 124.03 28.59 -34.14
C GLN A 14 123.83 30.12 -34.06
N PRO A 15 122.78 30.78 -34.62
CA PRO A 15 121.71 30.42 -35.60
C PRO A 15 121.59 31.56 -36.71
N PRO A 16 120.51 31.84 -37.51
CA PRO A 16 119.04 31.59 -37.39
C PRO A 16 118.20 31.21 -38.65
N GLN A 17 116.86 31.22 -38.45
CA GLN A 17 115.68 30.55 -39.09
C GLN A 17 115.06 31.17 -40.37
N ASN A 18 114.15 30.41 -41.05
CA ASN A 18 113.14 30.91 -42.01
C ASN A 18 111.69 30.45 -41.66
N ARG A 19 110.69 31.35 -41.69
CA ARG A 19 109.37 31.29 -40.98
C ARG A 19 108.10 31.45 -41.86
N GLY A 20 108.06 30.93 -43.09
CA GLY A 20 106.94 31.17 -44.03
C GLY A 20 105.68 30.30 -43.85
N ASN A 21 105.80 28.97 -43.85
CA ASN A 21 104.63 28.08 -44.05
C ASN A 21 104.05 27.45 -42.77
N ARG A 22 104.77 27.48 -41.64
CA ARG A 22 104.27 26.89 -40.38
C ARG A 22 103.15 27.73 -39.76
N ASN A 23 103.22 29.05 -39.90
CA ASN A 23 102.27 29.99 -39.31
C ASN A 23 100.90 29.93 -39.99
N LEU A 24 100.86 29.64 -41.30
CA LEU A 24 99.61 29.49 -42.06
C LEU A 24 98.87 28.19 -41.67
N LEU A 25 99.62 27.09 -41.58
CA LEU A 25 99.10 25.79 -41.13
C LEU A 25 98.58 25.85 -39.69
N ILE A 26 99.32 26.51 -38.79
CA ILE A 26 98.89 26.76 -37.40
C ILE A 26 97.63 27.64 -37.39
N GLY A 27 97.55 28.67 -38.24
CA GLY A 27 96.37 29.54 -38.33
C GLY A 27 95.11 28.82 -38.79
N ILE A 28 95.21 27.93 -39.78
CA ILE A 28 94.07 27.13 -40.27
C ILE A 28 93.64 26.09 -39.22
N LEU A 29 94.59 25.41 -38.57
CA LEU A 29 94.30 24.49 -37.47
C LEU A 29 93.66 25.19 -36.27
N ALA A 30 94.14 26.39 -35.92
CA ALA A 30 93.55 27.21 -34.87
C ALA A 30 92.13 27.66 -35.23
N ALA A 31 91.89 28.09 -36.47
CA ALA A 31 90.56 28.47 -36.94
C ALA A 31 89.58 27.27 -36.96
N ALA A 32 90.04 26.09 -37.37
CA ALA A 32 89.24 24.87 -37.33
C ALA A 32 88.88 24.47 -35.88
N LEU A 33 89.84 24.52 -34.96
CA LEU A 33 89.61 24.26 -33.54
C LEU A 33 88.64 25.26 -32.90
N LEU A 34 88.80 26.55 -33.21
CA LEU A 34 87.90 27.62 -32.73
C LEU A 34 86.50 27.48 -33.31
N GLY A 35 86.36 27.07 -34.58
CA GLY A 35 85.07 26.75 -35.19
C GLY A 35 84.37 25.58 -34.50
N THR A 36 85.09 24.50 -34.18
CA THR A 36 84.57 23.36 -33.43
C THR A 36 84.15 23.75 -32.01
N TRP A 37 84.92 24.62 -31.35
CA TRP A 37 84.58 25.14 -30.02
C TRP A 37 83.37 26.08 -30.06
N GLY A 38 83.27 26.95 -31.06
CA GLY A 38 82.12 27.81 -31.29
C GLY A 38 80.84 27.01 -31.57
N TYR A 39 80.92 25.95 -32.37
CA TYR A 39 79.82 25.03 -32.61
C TYR A 39 79.41 24.26 -31.34
N LEU A 40 80.38 23.73 -30.58
CA LEU A 40 80.12 23.05 -29.31
C LEU A 40 79.46 23.96 -28.26
N LEU A 41 79.82 25.24 -28.24
CA LEU A 41 79.29 26.22 -27.28
C LEU A 41 77.88 26.68 -27.69
N TRP A 42 77.63 26.87 -28.99
CA TRP A 42 76.30 27.14 -29.53
C TRP A 42 75.36 25.94 -29.35
N ASP A 43 75.83 24.72 -29.64
CA ASP A 43 75.07 23.48 -29.42
C ASP A 43 74.78 23.24 -27.94
N LYS A 44 75.74 23.46 -27.04
CA LYS A 44 75.50 23.36 -25.58
C LYS A 44 74.52 24.42 -25.06
N ASN A 45 74.57 25.65 -25.55
CA ASN A 45 73.68 26.71 -25.11
C ASN A 45 72.24 26.47 -25.60
N ASN A 46 72.09 26.09 -26.87
CA ASN A 46 70.77 25.81 -27.48
C ASN A 46 70.17 24.48 -27.00
N SER A 47 71.00 23.47 -26.70
CA SER A 47 70.57 22.19 -26.13
C SER A 47 70.28 22.28 -24.63
N GLY A 48 71.01 23.11 -23.88
CA GLY A 48 70.75 23.37 -22.46
C GLY A 48 69.42 24.09 -22.22
N GLU A 49 69.10 25.10 -23.04
CA GLU A 49 67.83 25.82 -22.98
C GLU A 49 66.64 24.92 -23.36
N LYS A 50 66.77 24.12 -24.43
CA LYS A 50 65.76 23.10 -24.80
C LYS A 50 65.55 22.04 -23.73
N LEU A 51 66.62 21.60 -23.06
CA LEU A 51 66.55 20.61 -21.99
C LEU A 51 65.89 21.20 -20.74
N GLN A 52 66.17 22.46 -20.40
CA GLN A 52 65.55 23.16 -19.28
C GLN A 52 64.06 23.41 -19.52
N VAL A 53 63.68 23.84 -20.73
CA VAL A 53 62.26 23.97 -21.13
C VAL A 53 61.54 22.62 -21.07
N ALA A 54 62.16 21.55 -21.58
CA ALA A 54 61.61 20.20 -21.51
C ALA A 54 61.46 19.69 -20.07
N GLN A 55 62.42 20.01 -19.19
CA GLN A 55 62.39 19.67 -17.76
C GLN A 55 61.24 20.39 -17.05
N THR A 56 61.11 21.71 -17.23
CA THR A 56 60.02 22.51 -16.64
C THR A 56 58.65 22.07 -17.15
N GLN A 57 58.55 21.69 -18.42
CA GLN A 57 57.33 21.15 -19.02
C GLN A 57 56.97 19.77 -18.45
N SER A 58 57.96 18.90 -18.25
CA SER A 58 57.79 17.60 -17.57
C SER A 58 57.32 17.76 -16.12
N ASP A 59 57.94 18.66 -15.36
CA ASP A 59 57.55 18.92 -13.96
C ASP A 59 56.13 19.50 -13.86
N SER A 60 55.73 20.34 -14.83
CA SER A 60 54.35 20.84 -14.95
C SER A 60 53.36 19.70 -15.22
N TYR A 61 53.64 18.81 -16.17
CA TYR A 61 52.78 17.66 -16.47
C TYR A 61 52.68 16.67 -15.30
N MET A 62 53.77 16.45 -14.56
CA MET A 62 53.73 15.66 -13.33
C MET A 62 52.80 16.27 -12.28
N THR A 63 52.93 17.58 -12.03
CA THR A 63 52.07 18.29 -11.08
C THR A 63 50.59 18.23 -11.50
N GLN A 64 50.31 18.44 -12.78
CA GLN A 64 48.95 18.35 -13.34
C GLN A 64 48.36 16.95 -13.19
N ARG A 65 49.15 15.91 -13.47
CA ARG A 65 48.75 14.51 -13.29
C ARG A 65 48.44 14.18 -11.84
N ASP A 66 49.25 14.67 -10.91
CA ASP A 66 49.06 14.39 -9.47
C ASP A 66 47.81 15.08 -8.92
N SER A 67 47.52 16.30 -9.39
CA SER A 67 46.24 16.95 -9.11
C SER A 67 45.04 16.16 -9.68
N LEU A 68 45.15 15.61 -10.89
CA LEU A 68 44.09 14.80 -11.49
C LEU A 68 43.90 13.46 -10.78
N LYS A 69 44.96 12.86 -10.23
CA LYS A 69 44.85 11.68 -9.37
C LYS A 69 44.00 11.98 -8.14
N LEU A 70 44.27 13.07 -7.44
CA LEU A 70 43.50 13.48 -6.27
C LEU A 70 42.01 13.68 -6.59
N MET A 71 41.69 14.38 -7.70
CA MET A 71 40.30 14.58 -8.13
C MET A 71 39.60 13.27 -8.52
N TYR A 72 40.34 12.35 -9.15
CA TYR A 72 39.81 11.04 -9.52
C TYR A 72 39.56 10.16 -8.28
N ASP A 73 40.48 10.15 -7.33
CA ASP A 73 40.35 9.40 -6.08
C ASP A 73 39.15 9.90 -5.25
N GLU A 74 38.92 11.22 -5.22
CA GLU A 74 37.73 11.82 -4.60
C GLU A 74 36.43 11.38 -5.27
N ALA A 75 36.38 11.41 -6.61
CA ALA A 75 35.22 10.94 -7.37
C ALA A 75 34.95 9.44 -7.12
N GLU A 76 36.00 8.62 -7.02
CA GLU A 76 35.88 7.19 -6.73
C GLU A 76 35.31 6.95 -5.33
N MET A 77 35.77 7.66 -4.31
CA MET A 77 35.20 7.57 -2.95
C MET A 77 33.72 7.94 -2.88
N ARG A 78 33.30 9.01 -3.58
CA ARG A 78 31.88 9.42 -3.65
C ARG A 78 31.03 8.36 -4.34
N LEU A 79 31.49 7.83 -5.46
CA LEU A 79 30.81 6.76 -6.19
C LEU A 79 30.66 5.49 -5.34
N ASP A 80 31.71 5.09 -4.61
CA ASP A 80 31.69 3.92 -3.73
C ASP A 80 30.70 4.11 -2.57
N SER A 81 30.60 5.32 -2.01
CA SER A 81 29.61 5.65 -0.98
C SER A 81 28.16 5.50 -1.49
N ILE A 82 27.87 5.98 -2.71
CA ILE A 82 26.53 5.90 -3.32
C ILE A 82 26.17 4.45 -3.65
N THR A 83 27.12 3.69 -4.20
CA THR A 83 26.88 2.31 -4.65
C THR A 83 26.80 1.33 -3.49
N GLY A 84 27.61 1.50 -2.44
CA GLY A 84 27.56 0.68 -1.23
C GLY A 84 26.28 0.89 -0.41
N ALA A 85 25.71 2.10 -0.43
CA ALA A 85 24.45 2.40 0.24
C ALA A 85 23.21 1.87 -0.52
N ASN A 86 23.34 1.54 -1.82
CA ASN A 86 22.19 1.32 -2.70
C ASN A 86 22.31 0.01 -3.53
N ASN A 87 22.14 -1.11 -2.84
CA ASN A 87 22.08 -2.47 -3.43
C ASN A 87 20.77 -2.76 -4.18
N ASN A 88 19.76 -1.86 -4.15
CA ASN A 88 18.45 -2.08 -4.78
C ASN A 88 18.30 -1.56 -6.22
N LEU A 89 19.33 -0.90 -6.77
CA LEU A 89 19.33 -0.34 -8.13
C LEU A 89 19.61 -1.39 -9.22
N GLN A 90 18.98 -2.56 -9.19
CA GLN A 90 19.44 -3.71 -10.00
C GLN A 90 19.06 -3.66 -11.50
N GLY A 91 18.07 -2.84 -11.90
CA GLY A 91 17.46 -2.92 -13.24
C GLY A 91 18.04 -1.97 -14.30
N GLU A 92 18.17 -0.67 -14.01
CA GLU A 92 18.69 0.34 -14.95
C GLU A 92 20.23 0.49 -14.89
N LYS A 93 20.90 -0.25 -14.01
CA LYS A 93 22.33 -0.08 -13.69
C LYS A 93 23.29 -0.49 -14.81
N THR A 94 22.95 -1.37 -15.74
CA THR A 94 23.99 -1.99 -16.59
C THR A 94 24.63 -1.01 -17.58
N ALA A 95 23.86 -0.13 -18.21
CA ALA A 95 24.40 0.81 -19.19
C ALA A 95 25.19 1.94 -18.52
N LEU A 96 24.64 2.47 -17.42
CA LEU A 96 25.28 3.52 -16.64
C LEU A 96 26.55 3.04 -15.93
N GLN A 97 26.49 1.86 -15.30
CA GLN A 97 27.65 1.26 -14.67
C GLN A 97 28.74 0.99 -15.70
N LYS A 98 28.39 0.49 -16.88
CA LYS A 98 29.34 0.24 -17.96
C LYS A 98 30.02 1.51 -18.46
N ASP A 99 29.30 2.63 -18.57
CA ASP A 99 29.87 3.92 -18.94
C ASP A 99 30.83 4.46 -17.86
N ILE A 100 30.41 4.39 -16.58
CA ILE A 100 31.26 4.75 -15.44
C ILE A 100 32.54 3.90 -15.41
N ASP A 101 32.43 2.57 -15.55
CA ASP A 101 33.56 1.65 -15.55
C ASP A 101 34.52 1.93 -16.72
N ALA A 102 33.97 2.25 -17.91
CA ALA A 102 34.77 2.64 -19.07
C ALA A 102 35.56 3.92 -18.83
N LYS A 103 34.93 4.96 -18.28
CA LYS A 103 35.61 6.23 -17.91
C LYS A 103 36.67 5.99 -16.84
N LYS A 104 36.37 5.22 -15.78
CA LYS A 104 37.35 4.85 -14.74
C LYS A 104 38.56 4.10 -15.32
N SER A 105 38.34 3.23 -16.31
CA SER A 105 39.41 2.49 -16.97
C SER A 105 40.31 3.41 -17.80
N GLU A 106 39.71 4.30 -18.60
CA GLU A 106 40.45 5.25 -19.46
C GLU A 106 41.25 6.26 -18.62
N ILE A 107 40.67 6.80 -17.54
CA ILE A 107 41.35 7.71 -16.61
C ILE A 107 42.56 7.01 -15.96
N ARG A 108 42.39 5.78 -15.42
CA ARG A 108 43.48 5.02 -14.82
C ARG A 108 44.60 4.70 -15.81
N SER A 109 44.25 4.39 -17.05
CA SER A 109 45.22 4.17 -18.13
C SER A 109 46.06 5.41 -18.42
N ILE A 110 45.44 6.60 -18.46
CA ILE A 110 46.17 7.86 -18.68
C ILE A 110 47.05 8.22 -17.47
N LEU A 111 46.49 8.19 -16.25
CA LEU A 111 47.17 8.66 -15.04
C LEU A 111 48.32 7.75 -14.56
N SER A 112 48.38 6.51 -15.06
CA SER A 112 49.47 5.56 -14.79
C SER A 112 50.70 5.75 -15.70
N LYS A 113 50.57 6.48 -16.82
CA LYS A 113 51.70 6.78 -17.71
C LYS A 113 52.66 7.76 -17.04
N LYS A 114 53.96 7.40 -17.01
CA LYS A 114 55.02 8.29 -16.47
C LYS A 114 55.19 9.56 -17.30
N ASN A 115 55.01 9.47 -18.63
CA ASN A 115 55.24 10.55 -19.58
C ASN A 115 53.95 10.90 -20.34
N ALA A 116 52.83 11.09 -19.62
CA ALA A 116 51.56 11.46 -20.25
C ALA A 116 51.71 12.82 -20.96
N SER A 117 51.24 12.88 -22.21
CA SER A 117 51.21 14.11 -23.00
C SER A 117 50.12 15.06 -22.53
N ASP A 118 50.23 16.33 -22.90
CA ASP A 118 49.22 17.37 -22.57
C ASP A 118 47.82 17.00 -23.06
N ALA A 119 47.73 16.42 -24.27
CA ALA A 119 46.47 15.97 -24.84
C ALA A 119 45.82 14.82 -24.02
N GLU A 120 46.64 13.91 -23.50
CA GLU A 120 46.16 12.84 -22.62
C GLU A 120 45.70 13.40 -21.27
N LEU A 121 46.44 14.34 -20.68
CA LEU A 121 46.03 15.01 -19.44
C LEU A 121 44.75 15.84 -19.62
N ALA A 122 44.57 16.50 -20.78
CA ALA A 122 43.33 17.18 -21.14
C ALA A 122 42.15 16.21 -21.32
N ARG A 123 42.40 15.03 -21.88
CA ARG A 123 41.39 13.95 -21.97
C ARG A 123 41.00 13.43 -20.59
N ALA A 124 41.97 13.17 -19.71
CA ALA A 124 41.71 12.75 -18.33
C ALA A 124 40.90 13.79 -17.55
N ARG A 125 41.21 15.09 -17.70
CA ARG A 125 40.39 16.19 -17.15
C ARG A 125 38.94 16.12 -17.59
N THR A 126 38.72 15.95 -18.90
CA THR A 126 37.38 15.86 -19.48
C THR A 126 36.62 14.67 -18.92
N LEU A 127 37.25 13.50 -18.86
CA LEU A 127 36.65 12.28 -18.31
C LEU A 127 36.32 12.39 -16.82
N ILE A 128 37.18 13.04 -16.02
CA ILE A 128 36.93 13.30 -14.59
C ILE A 128 35.75 14.25 -14.43
N SER A 129 35.61 15.26 -15.28
CA SER A 129 34.44 16.15 -15.28
C SER A 129 33.16 15.38 -15.59
N GLU A 130 33.15 14.60 -16.68
CA GLU A 130 32.00 13.77 -17.06
C GLU A 130 31.61 12.76 -15.98
N LEU A 131 32.61 12.16 -15.31
CA LEU A 131 32.39 11.25 -14.19
C LEU A 131 31.74 11.96 -13.00
N ASN A 132 32.21 13.16 -12.65
CA ASN A 132 31.64 13.97 -11.57
C ASN A 132 30.19 14.39 -11.87
N ASP A 133 29.86 14.78 -13.10
CA ASP A 133 28.49 15.10 -13.51
C ASP A 133 27.56 13.88 -13.35
N LYS A 134 28.08 12.69 -13.68
CA LYS A 134 27.36 11.43 -13.51
C LYS A 134 27.12 11.08 -12.05
N ILE A 135 28.15 11.26 -11.21
CA ILE A 135 28.06 11.05 -9.75
C ILE A 135 27.03 12.01 -9.15
N GLY A 136 27.06 13.30 -9.50
CA GLY A 136 26.08 14.28 -9.00
C GLY A 136 24.64 13.93 -9.39
N SER A 137 24.43 13.43 -10.61
CA SER A 137 23.11 12.95 -11.04
C SER A 137 22.65 11.73 -10.23
N LEU A 138 23.56 10.82 -9.92
CA LEU A 138 23.29 9.64 -9.07
C LEU A 138 22.97 10.04 -7.63
N GLU A 139 23.68 11.00 -7.04
CA GLU A 139 23.41 11.50 -5.68
C GLU A 139 22.00 12.08 -5.57
N GLN A 140 21.59 12.88 -6.54
CA GLN A 140 20.23 13.46 -6.60
C GLN A 140 19.17 12.36 -6.69
N GLU A 141 19.38 11.37 -7.55
CA GLU A 141 18.44 10.27 -7.75
C GLU A 141 18.33 9.38 -6.52
N VAL A 142 19.45 9.05 -5.86
CA VAL A 142 19.43 8.29 -4.60
C VAL A 142 18.73 9.08 -3.51
N SER A 143 18.96 10.38 -3.41
CA SER A 143 18.27 11.24 -2.44
C SER A 143 16.76 11.23 -2.68
N ARG A 144 16.33 11.41 -3.93
CA ARG A 144 14.91 11.36 -4.35
C ARG A 144 14.27 10.02 -3.99
N LEU A 145 14.87 8.92 -4.44
CA LEU A 145 14.35 7.56 -4.21
C LEU A 145 14.34 7.19 -2.72
N THR A 146 15.31 7.68 -1.94
CA THR A 146 15.33 7.47 -0.48
C THR A 146 14.17 8.21 0.18
N GLY A 147 13.93 9.47 -0.20
CA GLY A 147 12.80 10.24 0.28
C GLY A 147 11.46 9.60 -0.08
N GLU A 148 11.29 9.18 -1.34
CA GLU A 148 10.08 8.48 -1.79
C GLU A 148 9.85 7.16 -1.05
N ASN A 149 10.90 6.36 -0.81
CA ASN A 149 10.78 5.13 -0.03
C ASN A 149 10.37 5.39 1.43
N GLN A 150 10.89 6.46 2.05
CA GLN A 150 10.50 6.84 3.41
C GLN A 150 9.02 7.25 3.46
N GLU A 151 8.58 8.08 2.51
CA GLU A 151 7.18 8.50 2.38
C GLU A 151 6.26 7.31 2.12
N LEU A 152 6.61 6.43 1.17
CA LEU A 152 5.86 5.22 0.87
C LEU A 152 5.77 4.28 2.10
N THR A 153 6.86 4.15 2.86
CA THR A 153 6.86 3.34 4.09
C THR A 153 5.95 3.94 5.16
N ALA A 154 5.98 5.27 5.33
CA ALA A 154 5.11 5.98 6.28
C ALA A 154 3.63 5.83 5.88
N ASN A 155 3.31 6.07 4.60
CA ASN A 155 1.97 5.93 4.05
C ASN A 155 1.45 4.49 4.18
N ASN A 156 2.27 3.49 3.88
CA ASN A 156 1.87 2.08 4.00
C ASN A 156 1.59 1.69 5.46
N THR A 157 2.42 2.17 6.39
CA THR A 157 2.20 1.98 7.83
C THR A 157 0.87 2.61 8.27
N GLN A 158 0.63 3.87 7.89
CA GLN A 158 -0.61 4.58 8.21
C GLN A 158 -1.83 3.87 7.64
N LEU A 159 -1.81 3.53 6.34
CA LEU A 159 -2.92 2.84 5.67
C LEU A 159 -3.20 1.47 6.29
N THR A 160 -2.16 0.75 6.74
CA THR A 160 -2.33 -0.53 7.43
C THR A 160 -3.04 -0.34 8.77
N THR A 161 -2.67 0.67 9.56
CA THR A 161 -3.34 0.98 10.83
C THR A 161 -4.78 1.44 10.63
N GLU A 162 -5.03 2.31 9.65
CA GLU A 162 -6.38 2.77 9.30
C GLU A 162 -7.27 1.60 8.86
N LYS A 163 -6.75 0.70 8.02
CA LYS A 163 -7.46 -0.51 7.59
C LYS A 163 -7.85 -1.40 8.78
N GLN A 164 -6.92 -1.68 9.68
CA GLN A 164 -7.19 -2.49 10.89
C GLN A 164 -8.28 -1.85 11.76
N THR A 165 -8.22 -0.53 11.93
CA THR A 165 -9.24 0.23 12.68
C THR A 165 -10.61 0.14 12.03
N LEU A 166 -10.68 0.29 10.70
CA LEU A 166 -11.93 0.19 9.94
C LEU A 166 -12.53 -1.22 10.00
N GLU A 167 -11.70 -2.27 9.88
CA GLU A 167 -12.15 -3.66 9.99
C GLU A 167 -12.74 -3.95 11.39
N GLN A 168 -12.07 -3.50 12.45
CA GLN A 168 -12.57 -3.65 13.82
C GLN A 168 -13.91 -2.89 14.02
N ASN A 169 -13.98 -1.63 13.57
CA ASN A 169 -15.20 -0.83 13.69
C ASN A 169 -16.37 -1.45 12.92
N LEU A 170 -16.11 -2.01 11.73
CA LEU A 170 -17.11 -2.71 10.93
C LEU A 170 -17.63 -3.95 11.65
N GLN A 171 -16.73 -4.75 12.23
CA GLN A 171 -17.11 -5.95 12.98
C GLN A 171 -17.96 -5.59 14.20
N THR A 172 -17.53 -4.62 15.00
CA THR A 172 -18.28 -4.14 16.17
C THR A 172 -19.64 -3.57 15.78
N SER A 173 -19.69 -2.66 14.80
CA SER A 173 -20.95 -2.05 14.36
C SER A 173 -21.93 -3.09 13.80
N SER A 174 -21.42 -4.12 13.11
CA SER A 174 -22.26 -5.21 12.58
C SER A 174 -22.82 -6.07 13.72
N ALA A 175 -22.01 -6.41 14.72
CA ALA A 175 -22.46 -7.16 15.89
C ALA A 175 -23.48 -6.37 16.72
N GLU A 176 -23.24 -5.09 16.96
CA GLU A 176 -24.18 -4.20 17.66
C GLU A 176 -25.50 -4.05 16.91
N LYS A 177 -25.44 -3.89 15.57
CA LYS A 177 -26.63 -3.81 14.73
C LYS A 177 -27.44 -5.10 14.78
N GLU A 178 -26.79 -6.27 14.73
CA GLU A 178 -27.47 -7.56 14.84
C GLU A 178 -28.13 -7.72 16.22
N ALA A 179 -27.42 -7.42 17.29
CA ALA A 179 -27.95 -7.48 18.66
C ALA A 179 -29.15 -6.52 18.84
N LEU A 180 -29.05 -5.29 18.31
CA LEU A 180 -30.14 -4.32 18.34
C LEU A 180 -31.31 -4.78 17.48
N SER A 181 -31.06 -5.34 16.31
CA SER A 181 -32.10 -5.90 15.42
C SER A 181 -32.90 -6.99 16.14
N GLN A 182 -32.23 -7.94 16.79
CA GLN A 182 -32.88 -8.98 17.59
C GLN A 182 -33.66 -8.42 18.78
N THR A 183 -33.09 -7.42 19.47
CA THR A 183 -33.75 -6.75 20.59
C THR A 183 -35.02 -6.01 20.14
N VAL A 184 -34.98 -5.32 18.99
CA VAL A 184 -36.14 -4.62 18.41
C VAL A 184 -37.17 -5.61 17.89
N ASP A 185 -36.75 -6.69 17.25
CA ASP A 185 -37.63 -7.76 16.76
C ASP A 185 -38.45 -8.40 17.90
N VAL A 186 -37.79 -8.74 19.02
CA VAL A 186 -38.47 -9.21 20.22
C VAL A 186 -39.28 -8.09 20.89
N GLY A 187 -38.67 -6.93 21.12
CA GLY A 187 -39.27 -5.80 21.83
C GLY A 187 -40.47 -5.16 21.13
N SER A 188 -40.57 -5.29 19.80
CA SER A 188 -41.73 -4.86 19.01
C SER A 188 -42.89 -5.86 19.02
N THR A 189 -42.75 -6.98 19.73
CA THR A 189 -43.86 -7.93 19.93
C THR A 189 -44.92 -7.33 20.84
N PHE A 190 -46.17 -7.23 20.36
CA PHE A 190 -47.28 -6.71 21.15
C PHE A 190 -47.56 -7.57 22.39
N SER A 191 -48.19 -6.98 23.40
CA SER A 191 -48.89 -7.72 24.45
C SER A 191 -50.39 -7.53 24.24
N ALA A 192 -51.16 -8.62 24.35
CA ALA A 192 -52.62 -8.56 24.30
C ALA A 192 -53.19 -8.55 25.73
N SER A 193 -54.10 -7.62 25.99
CA SER A 193 -54.80 -7.47 27.27
C SER A 193 -56.30 -7.34 27.05
N ASN A 194 -57.09 -7.34 28.12
CA ASN A 194 -58.56 -7.20 28.05
C ASN A 194 -59.21 -8.20 27.06
N ILE A 195 -58.71 -9.44 27.06
CA ILE A 195 -59.17 -10.48 26.14
C ILE A 195 -60.57 -10.93 26.56
N GLN A 196 -61.54 -10.78 25.67
CA GLN A 196 -62.92 -11.20 25.87
C GLN A 196 -63.38 -12.06 24.70
N ILE A 197 -64.12 -13.12 25.02
CA ILE A 197 -64.67 -14.06 24.04
C ILE A 197 -66.17 -14.09 24.25
N THR A 198 -66.90 -13.38 23.39
CA THR A 198 -68.33 -13.16 23.52
C THR A 198 -69.09 -14.06 22.54
N PRO A 199 -69.81 -15.08 23.04
CA PRO A 199 -70.62 -15.94 22.17
C PRO A 199 -71.93 -15.25 21.81
N ILE A 200 -72.17 -15.09 20.50
CA ILE A 200 -73.31 -14.36 19.95
C ILE A 200 -74.26 -15.33 19.22
N ASN A 201 -75.55 -15.18 19.52
CA ASN A 201 -76.66 -15.70 18.71
C ASN A 201 -77.17 -14.59 17.78
N GLU A 202 -77.11 -14.80 16.48
CA GLU A 202 -77.68 -13.93 15.45
C GLU A 202 -79.13 -14.38 15.19
N LYS A 203 -80.10 -13.54 15.60
CA LYS A 203 -81.52 -13.82 15.35
C LYS A 203 -81.86 -13.60 13.88
N LYS A 204 -82.93 -14.27 13.41
CA LYS A 204 -83.47 -14.10 12.05
C LYS A 204 -83.79 -12.64 11.66
N ASN A 205 -84.01 -11.76 12.65
CA ASN A 205 -84.23 -10.33 12.45
C ASN A 205 -82.95 -9.48 12.51
N GLY A 206 -81.77 -10.10 12.45
CA GLY A 206 -80.46 -9.45 12.53
C GLY A 206 -80.03 -9.03 13.94
N LYS A 207 -80.86 -9.22 14.97
CA LYS A 207 -80.49 -8.84 16.35
C LYS A 207 -79.48 -9.84 16.92
N GLU A 208 -78.38 -9.32 17.46
CA GLU A 208 -77.38 -10.10 18.17
C GLU A 208 -77.72 -10.21 19.66
N LYS A 209 -77.64 -11.42 20.22
CA LYS A 209 -77.83 -11.66 21.66
C LYS A 209 -76.74 -12.58 22.19
N VAL A 210 -76.13 -12.23 23.32
CA VAL A 210 -75.18 -13.12 24.00
C VAL A 210 -75.87 -14.41 24.42
N SER A 211 -75.28 -15.55 24.07
CA SER A 211 -75.79 -16.88 24.45
C SER A 211 -74.65 -17.79 24.84
N THR A 212 -74.73 -18.43 26.00
CA THR A 212 -73.76 -19.45 26.42
C THR A 212 -74.16 -20.86 25.99
N THR A 213 -75.35 -21.06 25.45
CA THR A 213 -75.82 -22.35 24.95
C THR A 213 -75.19 -22.65 23.60
N ALA A 214 -74.35 -23.70 23.50
CA ALA A 214 -73.58 -24.03 22.30
C ALA A 214 -74.41 -24.08 21.01
N LYS A 215 -75.54 -24.82 21.03
CA LYS A 215 -76.50 -24.94 19.90
C LYS A 215 -77.16 -23.62 19.44
N ARG A 216 -76.99 -22.54 20.20
CA ARG A 216 -77.54 -21.21 19.87
C ARG A 216 -76.44 -20.22 19.49
N VAL A 217 -75.17 -20.59 19.55
CA VAL A 217 -74.10 -19.66 19.18
C VAL A 217 -73.89 -19.76 17.68
N ASP A 218 -73.91 -18.60 17.01
CA ASP A 218 -73.65 -18.50 15.58
C ASP A 218 -72.22 -17.97 15.33
N LYS A 219 -71.65 -17.21 16.28
CA LYS A 219 -70.25 -16.76 16.24
C LYS A 219 -69.65 -16.53 17.62
N LEU A 220 -68.33 -16.66 17.73
CA LEU A 220 -67.54 -16.16 18.84
C LEU A 220 -66.89 -14.84 18.44
N VAL A 221 -67.21 -13.76 19.13
CA VAL A 221 -66.55 -12.48 18.95
C VAL A 221 -65.37 -12.42 19.91
N VAL A 222 -64.15 -12.45 19.38
CA VAL A 222 -62.92 -12.27 20.16
C VAL A 222 -62.56 -10.80 20.12
N SER A 223 -62.36 -10.17 21.28
CA SER A 223 -61.86 -8.80 21.38
C SER A 223 -60.71 -8.71 22.37
N PHE A 224 -59.74 -7.83 22.11
CA PHE A 224 -58.58 -7.61 22.96
C PHE A 224 -57.94 -6.26 22.66
N ASP A 225 -57.16 -5.74 23.59
CA ASP A 225 -56.39 -4.52 23.43
C ASP A 225 -54.91 -4.87 23.23
N VAL A 226 -54.28 -4.27 22.22
CA VAL A 226 -52.82 -4.36 21.98
C VAL A 226 -52.15 -3.02 22.18
N GLU A 227 -50.95 -3.05 22.77
CA GLU A 227 -50.07 -1.90 22.90
C GLU A 227 -48.60 -2.33 22.79
N ASN A 228 -47.77 -1.47 22.19
CA ASN A 228 -46.32 -1.64 22.14
C ASN A 228 -45.60 -0.29 21.89
N ARG A 229 -44.59 0.06 22.70
CA ARG A 229 -43.86 1.34 22.57
C ARG A 229 -42.72 1.31 21.53
N ILE A 230 -42.25 0.13 21.16
CA ILE A 230 -41.12 -0.12 20.25
C ILE A 230 -41.61 -0.39 18.81
N ALA A 231 -42.77 -1.04 18.65
CA ALA A 231 -43.37 -1.32 17.35
C ALA A 231 -43.66 -0.02 16.58
N LYS A 232 -43.27 0.01 15.30
CA LYS A 232 -43.50 1.15 14.41
C LYS A 232 -44.98 1.25 14.05
N SER A 233 -45.43 2.46 13.73
CA SER A 233 -46.77 2.67 13.16
C SER A 233 -46.89 1.97 11.80
N GLY A 234 -48.09 1.45 11.51
CA GLY A 234 -48.42 0.72 10.30
C GLY A 234 -49.16 -0.60 10.56
N PRO A 235 -49.34 -1.43 9.53
CA PRO A 235 -50.02 -2.70 9.65
C PRO A 235 -49.19 -3.72 10.46
N ALA A 236 -49.83 -4.38 11.42
CA ALA A 236 -49.29 -5.48 12.19
C ALA A 236 -50.25 -6.68 12.15
N ASP A 237 -49.77 -7.83 11.66
CA ASP A 237 -50.58 -9.04 11.52
C ASP A 237 -50.65 -9.82 12.84
N MET A 238 -51.84 -9.94 13.41
CA MET A 238 -52.11 -10.81 14.57
C MET A 238 -52.66 -12.15 14.10
N TYR A 239 -52.18 -13.25 14.67
CA TYR A 239 -52.64 -14.59 14.35
C TYR A 239 -53.48 -15.13 15.50
N ILE A 240 -54.71 -15.54 15.21
CA ILE A 240 -55.62 -16.06 16.23
C ILE A 240 -55.78 -17.57 16.01
N MET A 241 -55.49 -18.35 17.05
CA MET A 241 -55.71 -19.79 17.10
C MET A 241 -56.90 -20.07 18.01
N VAL A 242 -57.91 -20.75 17.50
CA VAL A 242 -59.06 -21.18 18.30
C VAL A 242 -59.11 -22.69 18.34
N THR A 243 -58.87 -23.25 19.52
CA THR A 243 -58.95 -24.68 19.78
C THR A 243 -60.34 -25.00 20.31
N ALA A 244 -61.07 -25.85 19.58
CA ALA A 244 -62.37 -26.34 19.97
C ALA A 244 -62.28 -27.38 21.12
N PRO A 245 -63.40 -27.73 21.77
CA PRO A 245 -63.41 -28.67 22.90
C PRO A 245 -62.86 -30.07 22.58
N ASP A 246 -62.84 -30.45 21.30
CA ASP A 246 -62.27 -31.71 20.81
C ASP A 246 -60.73 -31.65 20.62
N GLY A 247 -60.10 -30.52 20.96
CA GLY A 247 -58.67 -30.30 20.86
C GLY A 247 -58.19 -29.88 19.48
N LYS A 248 -59.08 -29.74 18.49
CA LYS A 248 -58.72 -29.33 17.13
C LYS A 248 -58.75 -27.82 16.99
N VAL A 249 -57.78 -27.28 16.27
CA VAL A 249 -57.82 -25.87 15.86
C VAL A 249 -58.89 -25.70 14.79
N VAL A 250 -59.79 -24.75 15.00
CA VAL A 250 -60.80 -24.33 14.04
C VAL A 250 -60.07 -23.82 12.81
N SER A 251 -60.33 -24.46 11.67
CA SER A 251 -59.71 -24.13 10.39
C SER A 251 -60.80 -24.02 9.34
N ASP A 252 -60.86 -22.87 8.68
CA ASP A 252 -61.81 -22.57 7.62
C ASP A 252 -61.07 -21.71 6.57
N PRO A 253 -60.98 -22.19 5.30
CA PRO A 253 -60.36 -21.41 4.23
C PRO A 253 -60.93 -20.00 4.07
N SER A 254 -62.21 -19.79 4.38
CA SER A 254 -62.87 -18.47 4.32
C SER A 254 -62.40 -17.50 5.40
N LEU A 255 -61.83 -18.00 6.50
CA LEU A 255 -61.23 -17.21 7.58
C LEU A 255 -59.74 -16.91 7.34
N GLY A 256 -59.19 -17.36 6.21
CA GLY A 256 -57.77 -17.22 5.88
C GLY A 256 -56.87 -18.09 6.76
N SER A 257 -57.36 -19.25 7.23
CA SER A 257 -56.59 -20.20 8.04
C SER A 257 -55.31 -20.65 7.34
N GLY A 258 -54.28 -20.96 8.12
CA GLY A 258 -52.98 -21.37 7.60
C GLY A 258 -52.08 -21.88 8.71
N THR A 259 -50.77 -21.85 8.46
CA THR A 259 -49.74 -22.25 9.44
C THR A 259 -48.87 -21.06 9.80
N LEU A 260 -48.56 -20.93 11.09
CA LEU A 260 -47.63 -19.96 11.65
C LEU A 260 -46.45 -20.71 12.26
N THR A 261 -45.24 -20.39 11.83
CA THR A 261 -44.02 -20.82 12.53
C THR A 261 -43.85 -20.01 13.80
N THR A 262 -44.07 -20.65 14.94
CA THR A 262 -43.86 -20.05 16.26
C THR A 262 -42.42 -20.21 16.70
N ARG A 263 -41.94 -19.31 17.56
CA ARG A 263 -40.55 -19.35 18.05
C ARG A 263 -40.29 -20.44 19.08
N ALA A 264 -41.32 -20.87 19.79
CA ALA A 264 -41.21 -21.85 20.88
C ALA A 264 -41.64 -23.26 20.46
N ASP A 265 -42.74 -23.36 19.69
CA ASP A 265 -43.42 -24.64 19.47
C ASP A 265 -43.37 -25.11 18.01
N GLY A 266 -42.58 -24.44 17.16
CA GLY A 266 -42.55 -24.69 15.72
C GLY A 266 -43.85 -24.32 15.02
N ASP A 267 -44.18 -25.04 13.95
CA ASP A 267 -45.35 -24.76 13.11
C ASP A 267 -46.67 -25.10 13.82
N LYS A 268 -47.55 -24.11 13.92
CA LYS A 268 -48.91 -24.26 14.48
C LYS A 268 -49.97 -23.78 13.50
N PRO A 269 -51.08 -24.51 13.33
CA PRO A 269 -52.21 -24.02 12.55
C PRO A 269 -52.87 -22.83 13.26
N PHE A 270 -53.27 -21.83 12.50
CA PHE A 270 -54.05 -20.69 12.99
C PHE A 270 -55.41 -20.59 12.31
N THR A 271 -56.40 -20.09 13.04
CA THR A 271 -57.78 -19.94 12.57
C THR A 271 -57.93 -18.73 11.65
N THR A 272 -57.36 -17.60 12.01
CA THR A 272 -57.40 -16.40 11.17
C THR A 272 -56.19 -15.48 11.37
N LYS A 273 -55.91 -14.66 10.36
CA LYS A 273 -54.92 -13.58 10.40
C LYS A 273 -55.65 -12.23 10.36
N VAL A 274 -55.41 -11.40 11.36
CA VAL A 274 -56.07 -10.10 11.55
C VAL A 274 -55.04 -8.99 11.37
N PRO A 275 -55.09 -8.22 10.26
CA PRO A 275 -54.25 -7.04 10.11
C PRO A 275 -54.73 -5.91 11.02
N VAL A 276 -53.83 -5.35 11.81
CA VAL A 276 -54.10 -4.25 12.74
C VAL A 276 -53.32 -3.02 12.32
N GLU A 277 -54.01 -1.96 11.89
CA GLU A 277 -53.39 -0.65 11.69
C GLU A 277 -53.08 -0.02 13.05
N TYR A 278 -51.80 0.00 13.39
CA TYR A 278 -51.29 0.44 14.68
C TYR A 278 -50.60 1.81 14.59
N GLU A 279 -50.79 2.63 15.61
CA GLU A 279 -50.06 3.87 15.81
C GLU A 279 -49.14 3.72 17.02
N GLN A 280 -47.84 3.97 16.83
CA GLN A 280 -46.81 3.73 17.83
C GLN A 280 -47.13 4.42 19.16
N GLY A 281 -47.03 3.66 20.26
CA GLY A 281 -47.25 4.16 21.61
C GLY A 281 -48.72 4.31 22.03
N THR A 282 -49.67 3.97 21.15
CA THR A 282 -51.09 3.99 21.47
C THR A 282 -51.59 2.62 21.95
N ARG A 283 -52.78 2.60 22.56
CA ARG A 283 -53.53 1.35 22.78
C ARG A 283 -54.55 1.20 21.67
N LYS A 284 -54.60 0.02 21.06
CA LYS A 284 -55.54 -0.30 19.98
C LYS A 284 -56.46 -1.46 20.40
N ALA A 285 -57.77 -1.21 20.39
CA ALA A 285 -58.76 -2.27 20.53
C ALA A 285 -58.93 -3.01 19.19
N VAL A 286 -58.92 -4.34 19.26
CA VAL A 286 -59.08 -5.25 18.12
C VAL A 286 -60.26 -6.17 18.40
N GLN A 287 -61.08 -6.43 17.39
CA GLN A 287 -62.22 -7.34 17.49
C GLN A 287 -62.39 -8.12 16.19
N PHE A 288 -62.63 -9.43 16.32
CA PHE A 288 -62.84 -10.31 15.17
C PHE A 288 -63.92 -11.38 15.45
N PRO A 289 -64.88 -11.58 14.54
CA PRO A 289 -65.89 -12.63 14.66
C PRO A 289 -65.42 -13.95 14.04
N ILE A 290 -65.52 -15.04 14.80
CA ILE A 290 -65.19 -16.39 14.35
C ILE A 290 -66.50 -17.16 14.21
N ARG A 291 -66.80 -17.58 12.98
CA ARG A 291 -68.00 -18.36 12.64
C ARG A 291 -67.64 -19.82 12.41
N GLN A 292 -68.56 -20.69 12.78
CA GLN A 292 -68.51 -22.13 12.55
C GLN A 292 -69.95 -22.59 12.28
N GLU A 293 -70.12 -23.69 11.54
CA GLU A 293 -71.46 -24.25 11.29
C GLU A 293 -72.15 -24.65 12.60
N ASP A 294 -71.44 -25.38 13.47
CA ASP A 294 -71.96 -25.83 14.76
C ASP A 294 -70.91 -25.67 15.87
N PHE A 295 -71.29 -24.95 16.93
CA PHE A 295 -70.48 -24.88 18.14
C PHE A 295 -70.75 -26.07 19.06
N GLN A 296 -69.68 -26.75 19.47
CA GLN A 296 -69.70 -27.85 20.41
C GLN A 296 -69.86 -27.34 21.85
N ARG A 297 -70.35 -28.22 22.74
CA ARG A 297 -70.32 -27.95 24.19
C ARG A 297 -68.89 -28.16 24.69
N GLY A 298 -68.41 -27.23 25.49
CA GLY A 298 -67.12 -27.34 26.19
C GLY A 298 -66.32 -26.06 26.09
N ASP A 299 -65.02 -26.18 26.36
CA ASP A 299 -64.10 -25.06 26.42
C ASP A 299 -63.49 -24.78 25.05
N TYR A 300 -63.67 -23.55 24.59
CA TYR A 300 -62.94 -23.00 23.46
C TYR A 300 -61.75 -22.20 24.00
N LYS A 301 -60.54 -22.62 23.64
CA LYS A 301 -59.30 -21.91 23.99
C LYS A 301 -58.89 -21.02 22.81
N ILE A 302 -58.63 -19.75 23.08
CA ILE A 302 -58.17 -18.76 22.11
C ILE A 302 -56.75 -18.38 22.49
N GLU A 303 -55.81 -18.48 21.56
CA GLU A 303 -54.43 -18.00 21.71
C GLU A 303 -54.16 -16.96 20.61
N ILE A 304 -53.56 -15.84 20.99
CA ILE A 304 -53.24 -14.73 20.08
C ILE A 304 -51.72 -14.70 19.94
N TYR A 305 -51.24 -14.63 18.71
CA TYR A 305 -49.82 -14.63 18.38
C TYR A 305 -49.43 -13.41 17.54
N HIS A 306 -48.21 -12.91 17.77
CA HIS A 306 -47.54 -11.89 16.96
C HIS A 306 -46.04 -12.14 16.96
N ASN A 307 -45.36 -11.91 15.83
CA ASN A 307 -43.92 -12.21 15.66
C ASN A 307 -43.50 -13.65 16.08
N GLY A 308 -44.43 -14.60 16.00
CA GLY A 308 -44.22 -15.99 16.41
C GLY A 308 -44.25 -16.23 17.93
N PHE A 309 -44.54 -15.21 18.75
CA PHE A 309 -44.76 -15.31 20.19
C PHE A 309 -46.25 -15.33 20.52
N LYS A 310 -46.63 -16.07 21.57
CA LYS A 310 -47.98 -15.98 22.14
C LYS A 310 -48.06 -14.70 22.98
N ILE A 311 -48.97 -13.81 22.60
CA ILE A 311 -49.11 -12.48 23.22
C ILE A 311 -50.30 -12.39 24.17
N GLY A 312 -51.17 -13.41 24.17
CA GLY A 312 -52.29 -13.53 25.08
C GLY A 312 -53.09 -14.80 24.84
N GLU A 313 -53.89 -15.19 25.83
CA GLU A 313 -54.81 -16.31 25.72
C GLU A 313 -56.07 -16.09 26.55
N GLY A 314 -57.14 -16.80 26.21
CA GLY A 314 -58.39 -16.81 26.96
C GLY A 314 -59.21 -18.05 26.66
N THR A 315 -60.13 -18.39 27.56
CA THR A 315 -60.99 -19.57 27.40
C THR A 315 -62.45 -19.19 27.56
N ARG A 316 -63.32 -19.78 26.73
CA ARG A 316 -64.77 -19.62 26.84
C ARG A 316 -65.50 -20.95 26.81
N THR A 317 -66.21 -21.25 27.88
CA THR A 317 -67.07 -22.43 27.98
C THR A 317 -68.44 -22.19 27.35
N LEU A 318 -68.85 -23.06 26.43
CA LEU A 318 -70.22 -23.16 25.93
C LEU A 318 -70.95 -24.32 26.61
N LYS A 319 -72.15 -24.05 27.11
CA LYS A 319 -72.98 -24.95 27.91
C LYS A 319 -73.99 -25.73 27.05
N LYS A 320 -74.47 -26.84 27.59
CA LYS A 320 -75.62 -27.59 27.05
C LYS A 320 -76.90 -26.74 27.20
N GLY A 321 -77.79 -26.78 26.21
CA GLY A 321 -79.12 -26.16 26.34
C GLY A 321 -80.11 -27.08 27.04
N GLY A 322 -80.90 -26.55 27.98
CA GLY A 322 -81.99 -27.28 28.66
C GLY A 322 -82.57 -26.48 29.84
N LEU A 323 -83.75 -26.88 30.33
CA LEU A 323 -84.46 -26.25 31.46
C LEU A 323 -83.75 -26.38 32.83
N PHE A 324 -82.67 -27.16 32.92
CA PHE A 324 -81.95 -27.45 34.17
C PHE A 324 -80.41 -27.37 34.03
N GLY A 325 -79.91 -26.43 33.23
CA GLY A 325 -78.46 -26.19 33.05
C GLY A 325 -78.08 -24.73 33.13
#